data_AF-A0A8K0CFP8-F1
#
_entry.id   AF-A0A8K0CFP8-F1
#
_cell.length_a   1.000
_cell.length_b   1.000
_cell.length_c   1.000
_cell.angle_alpha   90.00
_cell.angle_beta   90.00
_cell.angle_gamma   90.00
#
_symmetry.space_group_name_H-M   'P 1'
#
loop_
_entity.id
_entity.type
_entity.pdbx_description
1 polymer ?
#
loop_
_entity_poly.entity_id
_entity_poly.type
_entity_poly.pdbx_seq_one_letter_code
_entity_poly.pdbx_strand_id
1 'polypeptide(L)'
;MKHVRVIWREPVNHILEKCINQSHVNPNVVEAFYEHGHMPHNPAFKCCIKCVTIELDILNPITGEVNAQKWSDTFDYLDLELAQQCIDQEEPDLCEKVFKMVDCVHDHVGKKFPPE
;
A
#
# COMPACT_ATOMS: atom_id res chain seq x y z
N MET A 1 -15.37 -16.36 -5.41
CA MET A 1 -14.53 -15.80 -4.33
C MET A 1 -13.38 -15.07 -4.98
N LYS A 2 -13.37 -13.73 -4.97
CA LYS A 2 -12.19 -12.96 -5.40
C LYS A 2 -11.14 -13.15 -4.30
N HIS A 3 -10.02 -13.80 -4.59
CA HIS A 3 -8.92 -13.93 -3.64
C HIS A 3 -8.47 -12.54 -3.17
N VAL A 4 -8.16 -12.38 -1.88
CA VAL A 4 -7.59 -11.15 -1.28
C VAL A 4 -6.43 -10.58 -2.12
N ARG A 5 -5.71 -11.47 -2.82
CA ARG A 5 -4.64 -11.24 -3.82
C ARG A 5 -5.01 -10.26 -4.96
N VAL A 6 -6.27 -10.19 -5.36
CA VAL A 6 -6.76 -9.34 -6.48
C VAL A 6 -7.15 -7.94 -6.02
N ILE A 7 -7.48 -7.78 -4.74
CA ILE A 7 -8.18 -6.58 -4.25
C ILE A 7 -7.25 -5.37 -4.13
N TRP A 8 -5.98 -5.60 -3.79
CA TRP A 8 -4.97 -4.52 -3.79
C TRP A 8 -4.62 -4.03 -5.21
N ARG A 9 -4.74 -4.90 -6.23
CA ARG A 9 -4.22 -4.65 -7.57
C ARG A 9 -5.18 -3.84 -8.45
N GLU A 10 -6.48 -4.12 -8.39
CA GLU A 10 -7.48 -3.46 -9.25
C GLU A 10 -7.43 -1.92 -9.17
N PRO A 11 -7.40 -1.28 -7.97
CA PRO A 11 -7.39 0.19 -7.87
C PRO A 11 -6.12 0.84 -8.45
N VAL A 12 -5.00 0.12 -8.43
CA VAL A 12 -3.67 0.69 -8.71
C VAL A 12 -3.11 0.32 -10.08
N ASN A 13 -3.77 -0.58 -10.82
CA ASN A 13 -3.25 -1.11 -12.09
C ASN A 13 -2.85 -0.02 -13.10
N HIS A 14 -3.62 1.08 -13.18
CA HIS A 14 -3.37 2.17 -14.12
C HIS A 14 -2.15 3.05 -13.77
N ILE A 15 -1.66 2.98 -12.52
CA ILE A 15 -0.51 3.76 -12.02
C ILE A 15 0.70 2.87 -11.69
N LEU A 16 0.50 1.57 -11.55
CA LEU A 16 1.53 0.65 -11.06
C LEU A 16 2.76 0.62 -11.96
N GLU A 17 2.58 0.59 -13.29
CA GLU A 17 3.69 0.61 -14.25
C GLU A 17 4.55 1.89 -14.10
N LYS A 18 3.90 3.04 -13.95
CA LYS A 18 4.57 4.32 -13.70
C LYS A 18 5.41 4.25 -12.42
N CYS A 19 4.84 3.73 -11.34
CA CYS A 19 5.52 3.65 -10.05
C CYS A 19 6.66 2.63 -10.02
N ILE A 20 6.53 1.50 -10.73
CA ILE A 20 7.60 0.54 -10.93
C ILE A 20 8.80 1.21 -11.61
N ASN A 21 8.53 1.97 -12.68
CA ASN A 21 9.58 2.64 -13.44
C ASN A 21 10.29 3.73 -12.61
N GLN A 22 9.54 4.49 -11.81
CA GLN A 22 10.11 5.56 -10.97
C GLN A 22 10.92 5.04 -9.79
N SER A 23 10.48 3.96 -9.14
CA SER A 23 11.18 3.43 -7.97
C SER A 23 12.32 2.47 -8.32
N HIS A 24 12.41 2.06 -9.60
CA HIS A 24 13.32 1.03 -10.08
C HIS A 24 13.17 -0.31 -9.35
N VAL A 25 11.99 -0.59 -8.78
CA VAL A 25 11.70 -1.90 -8.18
C VAL A 25 11.67 -2.95 -9.27
N ASN A 26 12.21 -4.13 -8.98
CA ASN A 26 12.06 -5.27 -9.87
C ASN A 26 10.55 -5.64 -9.97
N PRO A 27 9.95 -5.68 -11.17
CA PRO A 27 8.54 -6.03 -11.33
C PRO A 27 8.16 -7.35 -10.67
N ASN A 28 9.08 -8.33 -10.64
CA ASN A 28 8.83 -9.62 -10.00
C ASN A 28 8.63 -9.52 -8.48
N VAL A 29 9.22 -8.51 -7.82
CA VAL A 29 8.99 -8.25 -6.38
C VAL A 29 7.58 -7.73 -6.16
N VAL A 30 7.08 -6.89 -7.07
CA VAL A 30 5.72 -6.35 -7.04
C VAL A 30 4.70 -7.45 -7.33
N GLU A 31 4.92 -8.27 -8.36
CA GLU A 31 4.05 -9.42 -8.65
C GLU A 31 4.03 -10.41 -7.48
N ALA A 32 5.18 -10.73 -6.88
CA ALA A 32 5.24 -11.64 -5.73
C ALA A 32 4.43 -11.12 -4.52
N PHE A 33 4.39 -9.81 -4.29
CA PHE A 33 3.52 -9.22 -3.27
C PHE A 33 2.04 -9.49 -3.58
N TYR A 34 1.58 -9.24 -4.82
CA TYR A 34 0.18 -9.50 -5.18
C TYR A 34 -0.18 -10.99 -5.23
N GLU A 35 0.74 -11.85 -5.68
CA GLU A 35 0.50 -13.28 -5.85
C GLU A 35 0.57 -14.06 -4.53
N HIS A 36 1.48 -13.67 -3.64
CA HIS A 36 1.77 -14.42 -2.42
C HIS A 36 1.39 -13.68 -1.13
N GLY A 37 1.05 -12.39 -1.19
CA GLY A 37 0.74 -11.59 0.00
C GLY A 37 1.93 -11.41 0.94
N HIS A 38 3.16 -11.57 0.46
CA HIS A 38 4.35 -11.31 1.26
C HIS A 38 4.75 -9.84 1.08
N MET A 39 4.70 -9.04 2.14
CA MET A 39 5.24 -7.67 2.16
C MET A 39 6.78 -7.65 2.10
N PRO A 40 7.39 -7.28 0.95
CA PRO A 40 8.83 -7.28 0.80
C PRO A 40 9.46 -6.05 1.48
N HIS A 41 10.41 -6.25 2.39
CA HIS A 41 11.19 -5.18 3.02
C HIS A 41 12.27 -4.58 2.09
N ASN A 42 12.01 -4.53 0.77
CA ASN A 42 12.93 -4.01 -0.24
C ASN A 42 12.79 -2.48 -0.38
N PRO A 43 13.85 -1.66 -0.30
CA PRO A 43 13.74 -0.20 -0.36
C PRO A 43 13.04 0.35 -1.61
N ALA A 44 13.32 -0.24 -2.80
CA ALA A 44 12.67 0.17 -4.04
C ALA A 44 11.18 -0.18 -4.06
N PHE A 45 10.79 -1.29 -3.41
CA PHE A 45 9.39 -1.65 -3.22
C PHE A 45 8.67 -0.66 -2.28
N LYS A 46 9.28 -0.30 -1.15
CA LYS A 46 8.73 0.73 -0.24
C LYS A 46 8.45 2.04 -0.98
N CYS A 47 9.40 2.49 -1.79
CA CYS A 47 9.22 3.69 -2.59
C CYS A 47 8.24 3.53 -3.78
N CYS A 48 8.04 2.31 -4.29
CA CYS A 48 6.98 2.02 -5.25
C CYS A 48 5.60 2.26 -4.61
N ILE A 49 5.38 1.74 -3.40
CA ILE A 49 4.12 1.96 -2.67
C ILE A 49 3.91 3.45 -2.37
N LYS A 50 4.95 4.17 -1.96
CA LYS A 50 4.88 5.64 -1.81
C LYS A 50 4.44 6.34 -3.10
N CYS A 51 5.00 5.96 -4.25
CA CYS A 51 4.56 6.52 -5.53
C CYS A 51 3.07 6.25 -5.75
N VAL A 52 2.62 5.01 -5.52
CA VAL A 52 1.20 4.64 -5.68
C VAL A 52 0.31 5.48 -4.77
N THR A 53 0.68 5.70 -3.50
CA THR A 53 -0.13 6.51 -2.58
C THR A 53 -0.15 8.00 -2.93
N ILE A 54 0.93 8.53 -3.51
CA ILE A 54 0.94 9.91 -4.05
C ILE A 54 0.01 10.02 -5.26
N GLU A 55 0.10 9.08 -6.20
CA GLU A 55 -0.73 9.10 -7.42
C GLU A 55 -2.23 8.94 -7.14
N LEU A 56 -2.58 8.30 -6.02
CA LEU A 56 -3.96 8.17 -5.55
C LEU A 56 -4.44 9.36 -4.70
N ASP A 57 -3.60 10.36 -4.48
CA ASP A 57 -3.87 11.51 -3.60
C ASP A 57 -4.14 11.10 -2.14
N ILE A 58 -3.57 9.96 -1.73
CA ILE A 58 -3.61 9.46 -0.36
C ILE A 58 -2.50 10.09 0.47
N LEU A 59 -1.32 10.31 -0.12
CA LEU A 59 -0.17 10.95 0.54
C LEU A 59 0.15 12.29 -0.13
N ASN A 60 0.22 13.36 0.66
CA ASN A 60 0.81 14.61 0.21
C ASN A 60 2.36 14.50 0.22
N PRO A 61 3.04 14.62 -0.93
CA PRO A 61 4.50 14.44 -0.99
C PRO A 61 5.31 15.59 -0.36
N ILE A 62 4.67 16.74 -0.12
CA ILE A 62 5.32 17.94 0.46
C ILE A 62 5.19 17.93 1.97
N THR A 63 3.98 17.69 2.50
CA THR A 63 3.71 17.71 3.94
C THR A 63 3.89 16.35 4.60
N GLY A 64 3.85 15.25 3.83
CA GLY A 64 3.81 13.90 4.35
C GLY A 64 2.48 13.54 5.02
N GLU A 65 1.46 14.38 4.91
CA GLU A 65 0.13 14.13 5.46
C GLU A 65 -0.59 13.05 4.66
N VAL A 66 -1.31 12.19 5.38
CA VAL A 66 -2.08 11.09 4.78
C VAL A 66 -3.57 11.40 4.89
N ASN A 67 -4.29 11.28 3.78
CA ASN A 67 -5.74 11.39 3.74
C ASN A 67 -6.39 10.03 4.02
N ALA A 68 -6.70 9.76 5.30
CA ALA A 68 -7.33 8.51 5.74
C ALA A 68 -8.68 8.23 5.05
N GLN A 69 -9.47 9.29 4.82
CA GLN A 69 -10.76 9.17 4.13
C GLN A 69 -10.57 8.72 2.69
N LYS A 70 -9.67 9.39 1.96
CA LYS A 70 -9.33 9.01 0.58
C LYS A 70 -8.80 7.58 0.50
N TRP A 71 -8.01 7.16 1.49
CA TRP A 71 -7.48 5.81 1.54
C TRP A 71 -8.60 4.78 1.70
N SER A 72 -9.52 5.00 2.65
CA SER A 72 -10.70 4.14 2.84
C SER A 72 -11.61 4.11 1.61
N ASP A 73 -11.87 5.27 0.99
CA ASP A 73 -12.71 5.38 -0.22
C ASP A 73 -12.10 4.67 -1.44
N THR A 74 -10.78 4.47 -1.45
CA THR A 74 -10.06 3.84 -2.59
C THR A 74 -10.07 2.32 -2.51
N PHE A 75 -10.16 1.76 -1.30
CA PHE A 75 -10.02 0.33 -1.07
C PHE A 75 -11.18 -0.20 -0.20
N ASP A 76 -12.14 -0.88 -0.82
CA ASP A 76 -13.38 -1.36 -0.17
C ASP A 76 -13.19 -2.26 1.07
N TYR A 77 -12.00 -2.83 1.27
CA TYR A 77 -11.66 -3.68 2.42
C TYR A 77 -11.07 -2.91 3.60
N LEU A 78 -10.78 -1.62 3.41
CA LEU A 78 -10.19 -0.73 4.40
C LEU A 78 -11.24 0.28 4.86
N ASP A 79 -11.81 0.07 6.05
CA ASP A 79 -12.65 1.07 6.68
C ASP A 79 -11.82 2.24 7.24
N LEU A 80 -12.49 3.36 7.50
CA LEU A 80 -11.85 4.59 7.98
C LEU A 80 -11.17 4.40 9.33
N GLU A 81 -11.76 3.58 10.21
CA GLU A 81 -11.21 3.32 11.54
C GLU A 81 -9.85 2.62 11.42
N LEU A 82 -9.77 1.55 10.63
CA LEU A 82 -8.51 0.85 10.37
C LEU A 82 -7.49 1.73 9.64
N ALA A 83 -7.92 2.55 8.68
CA ALA A 83 -7.03 3.50 8.00
C ALA A 83 -6.39 4.46 8.99
N GLN A 84 -7.18 5.05 9.90
CA GLN A 84 -6.68 5.96 10.93
C GLN A 84 -5.72 5.26 11.91
N GLN A 85 -6.04 4.05 12.34
CA GLN A 85 -5.18 3.26 13.23
C GLN A 85 -3.79 3.00 12.63
N CYS A 86 -3.70 2.82 11.31
CA CYS A 86 -2.44 2.52 10.64
C CYS A 86 -1.63 3.76 10.20
N ILE A 87 -2.20 4.97 10.27
CA ILE A 87 -1.54 6.22 9.87
C ILE A 87 -0.65 6.82 10.97
N ASP A 88 -0.92 6.49 12.24
CA ASP A 88 -0.31 7.12 13.41
C ASP A 88 1.12 6.63 13.68
N GLN A 89 2.02 6.89 12.74
CA GLN A 89 3.44 6.55 12.83
C GLN A 89 4.30 7.78 12.53
N GLU A 90 5.09 8.20 13.52
CA GLU A 90 6.18 9.15 13.31
C GLU A 90 7.30 8.47 12.52
N GLU A 91 7.39 8.78 11.23
CA GLU A 91 8.44 8.27 10.35
C GLU A 91 8.84 9.35 9.34
N PRO A 92 10.10 9.86 9.40
CA PRO A 92 10.57 10.91 8.50
C PRO A 92 10.76 10.46 7.05
N ASP A 93 11.09 9.19 6.81
CA ASP A 93 11.22 8.68 5.45
C ASP A 93 9.83 8.33 4.88
N LEU A 94 9.39 9.05 3.84
CA LEU A 94 8.05 8.83 3.27
C LEU A 94 7.87 7.44 2.65
N CYS A 95 8.94 6.79 2.17
CA CYS A 95 8.82 5.42 1.67
C CYS A 95 8.60 4.45 2.83
N GLU A 96 9.33 4.62 3.93
CA GLU A 96 9.18 3.82 5.14
C GLU A 96 7.83 4.07 5.82
N LYS A 97 7.39 5.33 5.89
CA LYS A 97 6.10 5.72 6.47
C LYS A 97 4.96 4.98 5.79
N VAL A 98 4.88 5.10 4.46
CA VAL A 98 3.84 4.44 3.67
C VAL A 98 3.94 2.93 3.75
N PHE A 99 5.16 2.37 3.75
CA PHE A 99 5.36 0.94 3.91
C PHE A 99 4.77 0.44 5.24
N LYS A 100 5.11 1.09 6.37
CA LYS A 100 4.60 0.72 7.69
C LYS A 100 3.07 0.83 7.78
N MET A 101 2.49 1.86 7.16
CA MET A 101 1.04 2.02 7.07
C MET A 101 0.39 0.85 6.31
N VAL A 102 0.90 0.52 5.12
CA VAL A 102 0.36 -0.58 4.30
C VAL A 102 0.57 -1.93 4.96
N ASP A 103 1.72 -2.15 5.60
CA ASP A 103 2.04 -3.37 6.35
C ASP A 103 1.09 -3.55 7.55
N CYS A 104 0.79 -2.47 8.28
CA CYS A 104 -0.22 -2.47 9.33
C CYS A 104 -1.60 -2.91 8.81
N VAL A 105 -2.07 -2.38 7.67
CA VAL A 105 -3.34 -2.80 7.07
C VAL A 105 -3.27 -4.26 6.62
N HIS A 106 -2.17 -4.64 5.97
CA HIS A 106 -1.93 -6.01 5.53
C HIS A 106 -2.03 -7.01 6.68
N ASP A 107 -1.42 -6.72 7.83
CA ASP A 107 -1.49 -7.54 9.04
C ASP A 107 -2.91 -7.66 9.60
N HIS A 108 -3.69 -6.58 9.61
CA HIS A 108 -5.08 -6.61 10.07
C HIS A 108 -5.98 -7.40 9.11
N VAL A 109 -5.83 -7.19 7.80
CA VAL A 109 -6.59 -7.90 6.78
C VAL A 109 -6.22 -9.39 6.76
N GLY A 110 -4.94 -9.74 6.89
CA GLY A 110 -4.47 -11.12 6.95
C GLY A 110 -5.00 -11.88 8.17
N LYS A 111 -5.15 -11.20 9.32
CA LYS A 111 -5.83 -11.77 10.51
C LYS A 111 -7.34 -11.96 10.29
N LYS A 112 -7.98 -11.06 9.54
CA LYS A 112 -9.42 -11.09 9.24
C LYS A 112 -9.78 -12.15 8.18
N PHE A 113 -8.85 -12.47 7.29
CA PHE A 113 -9.01 -13.44 6.20
C PHE A 113 -7.79 -14.38 6.11
N PRO A 114 -7.61 -15.30 7.07
CA PRO A 114 -6.48 -16.23 7.03
C PRO A 114 -6.54 -17.10 5.77
N PRO A 115 -5.39 -17.44 5.15
CA PRO A 115 -5.37 -18.44 4.10
C PRO A 115 -5.80 -19.79 4.69
N GLU A 116 -6.81 -20.43 4.08
CA GLU A 116 -7.20 -21.82 4.38
C GLU A 116 -6.07 -22.81 4.07
#